data_AF-A0A3A0G4M3-F1
#
_entry.id   AF-A0A3A0G4M3-F1
#
_cell.length_a   1.000
_cell.length_b   1.000
_cell.length_c   1.000
_cell.angle_alpha   90.00
_cell.angle_beta   90.00
_cell.angle_gamma   90.00
#
_symmetry.space_group_name_H-M   'P 1'
#
loop_
_entity.id
_entity.type
_entity.pdbx_description
1 polymer ?
#
loop_
_entity_poly.entity_id
_entity_poly.type
_entity_poly.pdbx_seq_one_letter_code
_entity_poly.pdbx_strand_id
1 'polypeptide(L)'
;MPSQIRNLKRKLSGFAVITLLSCALAALSFHLAWFPDLEGATWDWRTRYIARRAQPDPNIKIIAVDQHSLDFYAAAEDSVMLWPWPRSIYGAIVEYLRMAGARGVAFDILFSEQSFSGVEEDQQFADSIAGAMPVVQAVALQSSKARNAEDPRLELLRARQLESERSTNFVSRLLNSGDLPEYLSAVMPVRPLLEKSHAFGSVTSSAGQESGELFRFAELGGALNGIPILSLPFALYNGAVPREQQRFNPADFVTGDGRLILRFFGPTGSIKTYSSVAIIQSYANILEEQAPAVPLAEFKNALVFVGLTAPGLMDIRPTALSSNFPGVEVNATALDNIQHQRFIRMLPDALELLGIALFVSALSALSIFVVSLRNQVVLITSVLVIFALAAFKAADLGYWVPIVPFILGMLFSILSSQAFMYQLEGKQHRFIKDAFKFYVSPAVIDKIIEEPELLALGGERRELSMFFSDIAGFTSISESIEASKLVPLINRFLSAMTQVIQKTGGTVDKYVGDAIVAFWN
;
A
#
# COMPACT_ATOMS: atom_id res chain seq x y z
N MET A 1 -13.52 -7.45 -48.55
CA MET A 1 -12.47 -6.55 -48.02
C MET A 1 -12.98 -5.34 -47.21
N PRO A 2 -14.06 -4.61 -47.59
CA PRO A 2 -14.49 -3.42 -46.83
C PRO A 2 -15.00 -3.71 -45.41
N SER A 3 -15.58 -4.90 -45.17
CA SER A 3 -16.15 -5.30 -43.88
C SER A 3 -15.10 -5.56 -42.80
N GLN A 4 -13.99 -6.22 -43.13
CA GLN A 4 -12.88 -6.49 -42.21
C GLN A 4 -12.18 -5.19 -41.77
N ILE A 5 -11.93 -4.28 -42.71
CA ILE A 5 -11.32 -2.97 -42.42
C ILE A 5 -12.27 -2.13 -41.52
N ARG A 6 -13.58 -2.16 -41.78
CA ARG A 6 -14.57 -1.47 -40.95
C ARG A 6 -14.64 -2.03 -39.53
N ASN A 7 -14.57 -3.35 -39.36
CA ASN A 7 -14.54 -3.99 -38.05
C ASN A 7 -13.24 -3.67 -37.30
N LEU A 8 -12.09 -3.69 -37.99
CA LEU A 8 -10.81 -3.32 -37.39
C LEU A 8 -10.79 -1.86 -36.90
N LYS A 9 -11.29 -0.91 -37.71
CA LYS A 9 -11.41 0.50 -37.31
C LYS A 9 -12.28 0.67 -36.06
N ARG A 10 -13.40 -0.05 -35.97
CA ARG A 10 -14.27 -0.04 -34.77
C ARG A 10 -13.58 -0.62 -33.54
N LYS A 11 -12.84 -1.73 -33.69
CA LYS A 11 -12.05 -2.30 -32.60
C LYS A 11 -10.98 -1.33 -32.11
N LEU A 12 -10.26 -0.66 -33.01
CA LEU A 12 -9.25 0.35 -32.67
C LEU A 12 -9.86 1.58 -31.97
N SER A 13 -11.01 2.07 -32.43
CA SER A 13 -11.70 3.19 -31.76
C SER A 13 -12.20 2.79 -30.37
N GLY A 14 -12.78 1.59 -30.22
CA GLY A 14 -13.21 1.08 -28.92
C GLY A 14 -12.05 0.91 -27.96
N PHE A 15 -10.95 0.32 -28.43
CA PHE A 15 -9.70 0.19 -27.69
C PHE A 15 -9.19 1.53 -27.16
N ALA A 16 -9.11 2.56 -28.03
CA ALA A 16 -8.62 3.87 -27.62
C ALA A 16 -9.53 4.51 -26.55
N VAL A 17 -10.85 4.48 -26.74
CA VAL A 17 -11.82 5.05 -25.79
C VAL A 17 -11.80 4.32 -24.45
N ILE A 18 -11.82 2.99 -24.47
CA ILE A 18 -11.81 2.18 -23.24
C ILE A 18 -10.51 2.40 -22.48
N THR A 19 -9.37 2.41 -23.17
CA THR A 19 -8.06 2.68 -22.55
C THR A 19 -8.08 4.05 -21.88
N LEU A 20 -8.50 5.11 -22.59
CA LEU A 20 -8.54 6.47 -22.05
C LEU A 20 -9.43 6.58 -20.81
N LEU A 21 -10.64 6.01 -20.84
CA LEU A 21 -11.56 6.03 -19.71
C LEU A 21 -11.03 5.23 -18.51
N SER A 22 -10.41 4.08 -18.78
CA SER A 22 -9.82 3.22 -17.75
C SER A 22 -8.62 3.88 -17.08
N CYS A 23 -7.75 4.53 -17.86
CA CYS A 23 -6.63 5.32 -17.35
C CYS A 23 -7.11 6.52 -16.53
N ALA A 24 -8.13 7.24 -17.00
CA ALA A 24 -8.71 8.37 -16.28
C ALA A 24 -9.31 7.92 -14.94
N LEU A 25 -10.00 6.78 -14.90
CA LEU A 25 -10.56 6.22 -13.67
C LEU A 25 -9.46 5.81 -12.69
N ALA A 26 -8.43 5.11 -13.17
CA ALA A 26 -7.31 4.68 -12.33
C ALA A 26 -6.54 5.89 -11.76
N ALA A 27 -6.26 6.90 -12.59
CA ALA A 27 -5.63 8.15 -12.15
C ALA A 27 -6.51 8.90 -11.14
N LEU A 28 -7.82 8.97 -11.35
CA LEU A 28 -8.76 9.58 -10.42
C LEU A 28 -8.79 8.83 -9.08
N SER A 29 -8.79 7.50 -9.11
CA SER A 29 -8.76 6.67 -7.90
C SER A 29 -7.48 6.84 -7.09
N PHE A 30 -6.36 7.08 -7.78
CA PHE A 30 -5.07 7.39 -7.17
C PHE A 30 -5.10 8.77 -6.49
N HIS A 31 -5.45 9.82 -7.23
CA HIS A 31 -5.45 11.19 -6.70
C HIS A 31 -6.48 11.42 -5.59
N LEU A 32 -7.63 10.75 -5.65
CA LEU A 32 -8.67 10.87 -4.64
C LEU A 32 -8.51 9.85 -3.49
N ALA A 33 -7.48 9.01 -3.53
CA ALA A 33 -7.19 7.98 -2.54
C ALA A 33 -8.46 7.21 -2.11
N TRP A 34 -9.25 6.70 -3.06
CA TRP A 34 -10.60 6.15 -2.78
C TRP A 34 -10.62 4.98 -1.80
N PHE A 35 -9.54 4.21 -1.71
CA PHE A 35 -9.44 3.03 -0.87
C PHE A 35 -8.06 2.94 -0.18
N PRO A 36 -7.75 3.86 0.73
CA PRO A 36 -6.43 3.95 1.35
C PRO A 36 -6.18 2.73 2.25
N ASP A 37 -7.22 2.22 2.91
CA ASP A 37 -7.14 1.03 3.75
C ASP A 37 -6.80 -0.24 2.97
N LEU A 38 -7.36 -0.40 1.76
CA LEU A 38 -7.06 -1.54 0.90
C LEU A 38 -5.62 -1.49 0.43
N GLU A 39 -5.14 -0.30 0.02
CA GLU A 39 -3.74 -0.13 -0.37
C GLU A 39 -2.82 -0.43 0.80
N GLY A 40 -3.11 0.10 1.99
CA GLY A 40 -2.41 -0.20 3.24
C GLY A 40 -2.37 -1.70 3.53
N ALA A 41 -3.48 -2.42 3.41
CA ALA A 41 -3.53 -3.86 3.62
C ALA A 41 -2.66 -4.65 2.63
N THR A 42 -2.64 -4.25 1.35
CA THR A 42 -1.75 -4.88 0.36
C THR A 42 -0.27 -4.58 0.65
N TRP A 43 0.03 -3.38 1.14
CA TRP A 43 1.38 -3.00 1.57
C TRP A 43 1.83 -3.79 2.79
N ASP A 44 0.94 -4.01 3.77
CA ASP A 44 1.26 -4.76 4.98
C ASP A 44 1.65 -6.22 4.65
N TRP A 45 0.99 -6.83 3.67
CA TRP A 45 1.36 -8.16 3.19
C TRP A 45 2.76 -8.19 2.56
N ARG A 46 3.10 -7.18 1.75
CA ARG A 46 4.43 -7.02 1.15
C ARG A 46 5.50 -6.73 2.20
N THR A 47 5.17 -5.92 3.21
CA THR A 47 6.04 -5.61 4.36
C THR A 47 6.41 -6.88 5.12
N ARG A 48 5.43 -7.74 5.44
CA ARG A 48 5.72 -9.05 6.07
C ARG A 48 6.62 -9.93 5.21
N TYR A 49 6.47 -9.90 3.90
CA TYR A 49 7.30 -10.67 2.98
C TYR A 49 8.76 -10.20 2.98
N ILE A 50 8.99 -8.88 2.85
CA ILE A 50 10.36 -8.32 2.83
C ILE A 50 11.04 -8.42 4.20
N ALA A 51 10.29 -8.20 5.29
CA ALA A 51 10.83 -8.19 6.65
C ALA A 51 11.39 -9.57 7.06
N ARG A 52 10.76 -10.66 6.63
CA ARG A 52 11.23 -12.04 6.91
C ARG A 52 12.63 -12.36 6.39
N ARG A 53 13.14 -11.59 5.42
CA ARG A 53 14.44 -11.83 4.78
C ARG A 53 15.46 -10.74 5.09
N ALA A 54 15.02 -9.63 5.68
CA ALA A 54 15.88 -8.52 6.03
C ALA A 54 16.58 -8.79 7.36
N GLN A 55 17.88 -8.52 7.43
CA GLN A 55 18.65 -8.57 8.66
C GLN A 55 19.02 -7.14 9.08
N PRO A 56 18.76 -6.74 10.34
CA PRO A 56 19.16 -5.43 10.85
C PRO A 56 20.67 -5.37 11.05
N ASP A 57 21.24 -4.16 11.10
CA ASP A 57 22.64 -3.95 11.45
C ASP A 57 22.93 -4.52 12.84
N PRO A 58 23.88 -5.46 12.98
CA PRO A 58 24.24 -6.03 14.27
C PRO A 58 24.82 -4.99 15.23
N ASN A 59 25.24 -3.80 14.79
CA ASN A 59 25.75 -2.74 15.67
C ASN A 59 24.66 -1.82 16.20
N ILE A 60 23.40 -2.00 15.80
CA ILE A 60 22.27 -1.30 16.42
C ILE A 60 21.69 -2.24 17.48
N LYS A 61 21.68 -1.78 18.73
CA LYS A 61 21.28 -2.59 19.90
C LYS A 61 20.20 -1.89 20.71
N ILE A 62 19.41 -2.69 21.41
CA ILE A 62 18.40 -2.19 22.35
C ILE A 62 18.74 -2.71 23.75
N ILE A 63 18.71 -1.83 24.74
CA ILE A 63 18.67 -2.17 26.16
C ILE A 63 17.22 -1.92 26.61
N ALA A 64 16.53 -3.00 26.90
CA ALA A 64 15.10 -3.00 27.18
C ALA A 64 14.82 -2.87 28.67
N VAL A 65 13.96 -1.93 29.03
CA VAL A 65 13.19 -2.00 30.27
C VAL A 65 12.07 -3.01 30.02
N ASP A 66 12.39 -4.29 30.28
CA ASP A 66 11.50 -5.42 30.09
C ASP A 66 10.83 -5.84 31.42
N GLN A 67 9.81 -6.69 31.33
CA GLN A 67 9.10 -7.17 32.52
C GLN A 67 10.03 -7.90 33.48
N HIS A 68 10.99 -8.67 32.96
CA HIS A 68 11.98 -9.38 33.76
C HIS A 68 12.83 -8.44 34.63
N SER A 69 13.29 -7.31 34.07
CA SER A 69 14.02 -6.29 34.83
C SER A 69 13.15 -5.63 35.89
N LEU A 70 11.89 -5.34 35.57
CA LEU A 70 10.95 -4.78 36.54
C LEU A 70 10.71 -5.74 37.72
N ASP A 71 10.46 -7.02 37.42
CA ASP A 71 10.22 -8.06 38.42
C ASP A 71 11.47 -8.29 39.29
N PHE A 72 12.66 -8.28 38.68
CA PHE A 72 13.93 -8.43 39.41
C PHE A 72 14.09 -7.34 40.48
N TYR A 73 13.87 -6.07 40.11
CA TYR A 73 14.01 -4.97 41.05
C TYR A 73 12.86 -4.87 42.04
N ALA A 74 11.64 -5.27 41.66
CA ALA A 74 10.50 -5.34 42.57
C ALA A 74 10.65 -6.44 43.62
N ALA A 75 11.42 -7.49 43.33
CA ALA A 75 11.70 -8.58 44.27
C ALA A 75 12.81 -8.25 45.28
N ALA A 76 13.60 -7.19 45.07
CA ALA A 76 14.55 -6.71 46.05
C ALA A 76 13.79 -6.10 47.24
N GLU A 77 14.17 -6.44 48.48
CA GLU A 77 13.51 -5.95 49.70
C GLU A 77 13.57 -4.40 49.85
N ASP A 78 14.43 -3.75 49.09
CA ASP A 78 14.57 -2.31 49.02
C ASP A 78 13.48 -1.68 48.13
N SER A 79 12.47 -1.09 48.78
CA SER A 79 11.37 -0.34 48.14
C SER A 79 11.81 0.88 47.31
N VAL A 80 13.11 1.17 47.26
CA VAL A 80 13.76 2.23 46.47
C VAL A 80 13.86 1.87 44.97
N MET A 81 13.81 0.58 44.61
CA MET A 81 14.03 0.12 43.23
C MET A 81 12.73 -0.10 42.42
N LEU A 82 11.61 0.45 42.89
CA LEU A 82 10.33 0.39 42.17
C LEU A 82 10.36 1.30 40.93
N TRP A 83 9.51 0.98 39.94
CA TRP A 83 9.30 1.84 38.80
C TRP A 83 8.50 3.10 39.19
N PRO A 84 8.85 4.31 38.70
CA PRO A 84 9.99 4.62 37.83
C PRO A 84 11.35 4.50 38.53
N TRP A 85 12.32 3.90 37.82
CA TRP A 85 13.64 3.62 38.39
C TRP A 85 14.45 4.89 38.73
N PRO A 86 15.29 4.83 39.78
CA PRO A 86 16.20 5.91 40.14
C PRO A 86 17.22 6.22 39.04
N ARG A 87 17.73 7.46 39.02
CA ARG A 87 18.62 7.96 37.96
C ARG A 87 19.97 7.24 37.91
N SER A 88 20.40 6.71 39.05
CA SER A 88 21.63 5.91 39.19
C SER A 88 21.63 4.67 38.29
N ILE A 89 20.47 4.05 38.04
CA ILE A 89 20.35 2.89 37.14
C ILE A 89 20.72 3.28 35.70
N TYR A 90 20.20 4.41 35.21
CA TYR A 90 20.52 4.88 33.87
C TYR A 90 21.97 5.35 33.76
N GLY A 91 22.51 5.95 34.83
CA GLY A 91 23.93 6.30 34.91
C GLY A 91 24.85 5.07 34.80
N ALA A 92 24.53 3.99 35.50
CA ALA A 92 25.26 2.72 35.40
C ALA A 92 25.26 2.13 33.98
N ILE A 93 24.12 2.21 33.28
CA ILE A 93 24.02 1.79 31.86
C ILE A 93 24.97 2.63 30.99
N VAL A 94 25.01 3.95 31.20
CA VAL A 94 25.88 4.85 30.42
C VAL A 94 27.36 4.56 30.67
N GLU A 95 27.75 4.35 31.93
CA GLU A 95 29.14 3.98 32.29
C GLU A 95 29.54 2.65 31.66
N TYR A 96 28.67 1.64 31.74
CA TYR A 96 28.91 0.35 31.09
C TYR A 96 29.10 0.49 29.58
N LEU A 97 28.23 1.23 28.90
CA LEU A 97 28.31 1.46 27.46
C LEU A 97 29.59 2.22 27.08
N ARG A 98 30.02 3.16 27.92
CA ARG A 98 31.29 3.87 27.74
C ARG A 98 32.48 2.92 27.87
N MET A 99 32.51 2.07 28.90
CA MET A 99 33.55 1.04 29.06
C MET A 99 33.57 0.06 27.88
N ALA A 100 32.40 -0.26 27.32
CA ALA A 100 32.27 -1.13 26.16
C ALA A 100 32.72 -0.49 24.84
N GLY A 101 32.92 0.83 24.82
CA GLY A 101 33.25 1.57 23.61
C GLY A 101 32.07 1.70 22.65
N ALA A 102 30.85 1.86 23.17
CA ALA A 102 29.69 2.20 22.37
C ALA A 102 29.88 3.54 21.65
N ARG A 103 29.30 3.67 20.46
CA ARG A 103 29.40 4.87 19.63
C ARG A 103 28.48 5.98 20.11
N GLY A 104 27.33 5.62 20.69
CA GLY A 104 26.38 6.57 21.27
C GLY A 104 25.16 5.85 21.83
N VAL A 105 24.42 6.55 22.67
CA VAL A 105 23.19 6.04 23.30
C VAL A 105 22.07 7.06 23.23
N ALA A 106 20.86 6.61 22.93
CA ALA A 106 19.63 7.39 23.01
C ALA A 106 18.68 6.79 24.03
N PHE A 107 18.13 7.64 24.90
CA PHE A 107 17.09 7.25 25.84
C PHE A 107 15.72 7.53 25.23
N ASP A 108 14.98 6.46 24.93
CA ASP A 108 13.57 6.48 24.56
C ASP A 108 12.70 6.48 25.83
N ILE A 109 13.01 7.41 26.74
CA ILE A 109 12.39 7.58 28.05
C ILE A 109 12.34 9.08 28.34
N LEU A 110 11.17 9.60 28.73
CA LEU A 110 10.99 11.01 29.06
C LEU A 110 11.39 11.28 30.52
N PHE A 111 12.48 12.01 30.71
CA PHE A 111 12.96 12.43 32.03
C PHE A 111 12.46 13.84 32.41
N SER A 112 11.16 14.06 32.31
CA SER A 112 10.54 15.39 32.44
C SER A 112 10.31 15.87 33.85
N GLU A 113 10.25 14.94 34.80
CA GLU A 113 10.05 15.19 36.22
C GLU A 113 11.33 14.92 37.00
N GLN A 114 11.47 15.59 38.14
CA GLN A 114 12.59 15.37 39.06
C GLN A 114 12.57 13.94 39.57
N SER A 115 13.75 13.36 39.84
CA SER A 115 13.83 12.03 40.45
C SER A 115 13.07 12.00 41.79
N PHE A 116 12.36 10.91 42.06
CA PHE A 116 11.65 10.69 43.32
C PHE A 116 12.61 10.71 44.53
N SER A 117 13.87 10.34 44.33
CA SER A 117 14.92 10.33 45.34
C SER A 117 15.58 11.70 45.55
N GLY A 118 15.26 12.72 44.73
CA GLY A 118 15.75 14.09 44.86
C GLY A 118 16.64 14.60 43.71
N VAL A 119 16.92 15.91 43.74
CA VAL A 119 17.64 16.64 42.66
C VAL A 119 19.10 16.19 42.50
N GLU A 120 19.73 15.69 43.56
CA GLU A 120 21.12 15.19 43.52
C GLU A 120 21.27 14.02 42.56
N GLU A 121 20.27 13.15 42.45
CA GLU A 121 20.27 12.03 41.51
C GLU A 121 20.21 12.49 40.05
N ASP A 122 19.40 13.51 39.75
CA ASP A 122 19.35 14.10 38.41
C ASP A 122 20.71 14.71 38.05
N GLN A 123 21.42 15.30 39.02
CA GLN A 123 22.77 15.83 38.82
C GLN A 123 23.80 14.71 38.60
N GLN A 124 23.77 13.64 39.41
CA GLN A 124 24.67 12.49 39.23
C GLN A 124 24.48 11.83 37.86
N PHE A 125 23.23 11.68 37.41
CA PHE A 125 22.98 11.17 36.07
C PHE A 125 23.42 12.15 34.99
N ALA A 126 23.19 13.46 35.18
CA ALA A 126 23.71 14.50 34.29
C ALA A 126 25.25 14.44 34.16
N ASP A 127 25.96 14.16 35.25
CA ASP A 127 27.40 14.01 35.26
C ASP A 127 27.85 12.71 34.59
N SER A 128 27.10 11.61 34.75
CA SER A 128 27.39 10.34 34.06
C SER A 128 27.19 10.42 32.55
N ILE A 129 26.32 11.31 32.04
CA ILE A 129 26.13 11.53 30.60
C ILE A 129 27.07 12.58 30.03
N ALA A 130 27.75 13.34 30.88
CA ALA A 130 28.80 14.26 30.47
C ALA A 130 30.01 13.46 29.98
N GLY A 131 30.53 13.75 28.79
CA GLY A 131 31.68 13.04 28.25
C GLY A 131 31.78 13.15 26.74
N ALA A 132 32.59 12.26 26.14
CA ALA A 132 32.80 12.23 24.69
C ALA A 132 31.83 11.31 23.93
N MET A 133 31.23 10.33 24.62
CA MET A 133 30.22 9.45 24.02
C MET A 133 28.89 10.20 23.92
N PRO A 134 28.32 10.39 22.71
CA PRO A 134 27.06 11.10 22.55
C PRO A 134 25.91 10.41 23.28
N VAL A 135 25.23 11.19 24.12
CA VAL A 135 24.01 10.80 24.82
C VAL A 135 22.86 11.69 24.34
N VAL A 136 21.83 11.08 23.78
CA VAL A 136 20.64 11.75 23.26
C VAL A 136 19.45 11.51 24.18
N GLN A 137 18.80 12.59 24.61
CA GLN A 137 17.59 12.51 25.43
C GLN A 137 16.32 12.70 24.60
N ALA A 138 15.26 11.98 24.96
CA ALA A 138 13.94 12.14 24.36
C ALA A 138 13.29 13.49 24.74
N VAL A 139 12.61 14.07 23.76
CA VAL A 139 11.72 15.23 23.88
C VAL A 139 10.40 14.85 23.22
N ALA A 140 9.27 15.12 23.85
CA ALA A 140 7.97 14.92 23.22
C ALA A 140 7.35 16.28 22.83
N LEU A 141 7.28 16.55 21.53
CA LEU A 141 6.64 17.71 20.93
C LEU A 141 5.10 17.61 20.99
N GLN A 142 4.44 18.75 21.17
CA GLN A 142 2.99 18.86 21.34
C GLN A 142 2.41 20.03 20.54
N SER A 143 1.32 19.78 19.82
CA SER A 143 0.63 20.80 18.99
C SER A 143 -0.25 21.73 19.82
N SER A 144 -0.60 21.35 21.05
CA SER A 144 -1.39 22.20 21.95
C SER A 144 -0.53 23.31 22.56
N LYS A 145 -1.11 24.51 22.75
CA LYS A 145 -0.56 25.55 23.63
C LYS A 145 -0.75 25.12 25.09
N ALA A 146 0.01 24.14 25.55
CA ALA A 146 0.20 23.97 26.99
C ALA A 146 0.91 25.22 27.56
N ARG A 147 0.79 25.48 28.88
CA ARG A 147 1.34 26.65 29.61
C ARG A 147 2.86 26.89 29.49
N ASN A 148 3.59 26.09 28.70
CA ASN A 148 5.05 26.03 28.65
C ASN A 148 5.70 27.05 27.68
N ALA A 149 4.94 27.99 27.09
CA ALA A 149 5.51 29.01 26.20
C ALA A 149 6.55 29.92 26.91
N GLU A 150 6.52 29.97 28.24
CA GLU A 150 7.47 30.73 29.09
C GLU A 150 8.46 29.83 29.86
N ASP A 151 8.58 28.54 29.52
CA ASP A 151 9.51 27.65 30.22
C ASP A 151 10.98 28.05 29.93
N PRO A 152 11.78 28.46 30.93
CA PRO A 152 13.18 28.86 30.72
C PRO A 152 14.05 27.74 30.15
N ARG A 153 13.60 26.48 30.24
CA ARG A 153 14.26 25.34 29.59
C ARG A 153 14.25 25.42 28.06
N LEU A 154 13.32 26.17 27.46
CA LEU A 154 13.21 26.29 26.01
C LEU A 154 14.43 27.01 25.41
N GLU A 155 14.90 28.08 26.04
CA GLU A 155 16.11 28.78 25.58
C GLU A 155 17.37 27.94 25.78
N LEU A 156 17.43 27.15 26.86
CA LEU A 156 18.51 26.20 27.06
C LEU A 156 18.51 25.10 25.98
N LEU A 157 17.34 24.53 25.69
CA LEU A 157 17.17 23.56 24.60
C LEU A 157 17.62 24.15 23.27
N ARG A 158 17.18 25.38 22.94
CA ARG A 158 17.60 26.09 21.72
C ARG A 158 19.12 26.24 21.65
N ALA A 159 19.75 26.70 22.73
CA ALA A 159 21.19 26.91 22.77
C ALA A 159 21.96 25.60 22.52
N ARG A 160 21.57 24.53 23.21
CA ARG A 160 22.21 23.21 23.09
C ARG A 160 21.97 22.57 21.72
N GLN A 161 20.77 22.71 21.18
CA GLN A 161 20.43 22.20 19.87
C GLN A 161 21.25 22.93 18.79
N LEU A 162 21.38 24.26 18.85
CA LEU A 162 22.23 25.03 17.94
C LEU A 162 23.72 24.67 18.05
N GLU A 163 24.23 24.39 19.26
CA GLU A 163 25.61 23.89 19.45
C GLU A 163 25.83 22.55 18.77
N SER A 164 24.87 21.63 18.91
CA SER A 164 24.89 20.31 18.25
C SER A 164 24.77 20.43 16.72
N GLU A 165 23.99 21.40 16.23
CA GLU A 165 23.61 21.55 14.81
C GLU A 165 24.48 22.47 13.97
N ARG A 166 25.26 23.39 14.56
CA ARG A 166 26.32 24.19 13.88
C ARG A 166 27.34 23.34 13.11
N SER A 167 27.24 22.04 13.30
CA SER A 167 28.04 20.98 12.75
C SER A 167 27.57 20.50 11.37
N THR A 168 26.30 20.64 10.98
CA THR A 168 25.77 19.85 9.84
C THR A 168 24.97 20.64 8.82
N ASN A 169 25.42 20.60 7.56
CA ASN A 169 24.70 21.10 6.37
C ASN A 169 23.31 20.45 6.18
N PHE A 170 23.07 19.30 6.84
CA PHE A 170 21.82 18.54 6.81
C PHE A 170 20.67 19.28 7.50
N VAL A 171 20.84 19.63 8.78
CA VAL A 171 19.77 20.25 9.57
C VAL A 171 19.44 21.63 9.03
N SER A 172 20.44 22.37 8.56
CA SER A 172 20.23 23.63 7.86
C SER A 172 19.41 23.50 6.58
N ARG A 173 19.52 22.40 5.82
CA ARG A 173 18.68 22.19 4.63
C ARG A 173 17.25 21.81 5.01
N LEU A 174 17.09 20.95 6.02
CA LEU A 174 15.79 20.53 6.55
C LEU A 174 15.02 21.71 7.16
N LEU A 175 15.72 22.57 7.90
CA LEU A 175 15.22 23.84 8.41
C LEU A 175 14.78 24.80 7.31
N ASN A 176 15.59 24.91 6.25
CA ASN A 176 15.34 25.85 5.16
C ASN A 176 14.27 25.35 4.18
N SER A 177 13.88 24.07 4.22
CA SER A 177 12.82 23.55 3.33
C SER A 177 11.42 23.90 3.82
N GLY A 178 11.24 24.21 5.11
CA GLY A 178 9.94 24.61 5.68
C GLY A 178 8.94 23.46 5.81
N ASP A 179 9.38 22.21 5.60
CA ASP A 179 8.50 21.03 5.53
C ASP A 179 8.32 20.30 6.88
N LEU A 180 8.95 20.78 7.95
CA LEU A 180 8.81 20.16 9.27
C LEU A 180 7.48 20.58 9.93
N PRO A 181 6.75 19.66 10.57
CA PRO A 181 5.56 20.00 11.34
C PRO A 181 5.91 20.95 12.50
N GLU A 182 5.13 22.02 12.64
CA GLU A 182 5.31 23.01 13.70
C GLU A 182 4.55 22.59 14.96
N TYR A 183 5.22 22.70 16.11
CA TYR A 183 4.74 22.40 17.44
C TYR A 183 4.90 23.60 18.36
N LEU A 184 3.96 23.75 19.30
CA LEU A 184 3.86 24.94 20.14
C LEU A 184 4.48 24.73 21.52
N SER A 185 4.56 23.48 21.98
CA SER A 185 5.14 23.13 23.27
C SER A 185 5.83 21.77 23.22
N ALA A 186 6.61 21.47 24.25
CA ALA A 186 7.27 20.18 24.39
C ALA A 186 7.38 19.75 25.85
N VAL A 187 7.40 18.44 26.07
CA VAL A 187 7.84 17.80 27.31
C VAL A 187 9.34 17.57 27.18
N MET A 188 10.10 18.32 27.97
CA MET A 188 11.56 18.35 27.94
C MET A 188 12.14 17.70 29.20
N PRO A 189 13.37 17.18 29.13
CA PRO A 189 14.08 16.71 30.31
C PRO A 189 14.20 17.77 31.42
N VAL A 190 14.49 17.30 32.64
CA VAL A 190 14.89 18.18 33.75
C VAL A 190 16.16 18.95 33.41
N ARG A 191 16.32 20.12 34.03
CA ARG A 191 17.39 21.07 33.72
C ARG A 191 18.80 20.48 33.76
N PRO A 192 19.22 19.68 34.77
CA PRO A 192 20.56 19.09 34.77
C PRO A 192 20.86 18.26 33.51
N LEU A 193 19.89 17.49 33.03
CA LEU A 193 20.03 16.68 31.82
C LEU A 193 20.06 17.55 30.56
N LEU A 194 19.27 18.63 30.50
CA LEU A 194 19.32 19.58 29.39
C LEU A 194 20.71 20.23 29.26
N GLU A 195 21.36 20.55 30.38
CA GLU A 195 22.68 21.21 30.39
C GLU A 195 23.80 20.27 29.93
N LYS A 196 23.72 18.96 30.24
CA LYS A 196 24.82 18.00 30.03
C LYS A 196 24.65 17.07 28.82
N SER A 197 23.43 16.88 28.32
CA SER A 197 23.17 16.01 27.16
C SER A 197 23.81 16.55 25.88
N HIS A 198 24.18 15.65 24.96
CA HIS A 198 24.82 16.02 23.70
C HIS A 198 23.83 16.55 22.67
N ALA A 199 22.64 15.94 22.61
CA ALA A 199 21.59 16.30 21.69
C ALA A 199 20.22 15.88 22.25
N PHE A 200 19.16 16.35 21.59
CA PHE A 200 17.79 16.04 21.92
C PHE A 200 17.08 15.50 20.70
N GLY A 201 16.21 14.51 20.93
CA GLY A 201 15.51 13.81 19.88
C GLY A 201 14.02 13.73 20.12
N SER A 202 13.21 14.09 19.13
CA SER A 202 11.76 13.96 19.19
C SER A 202 11.34 12.49 19.20
N VAL A 203 10.51 12.11 20.17
CA VAL A 203 9.78 10.83 20.20
C VAL A 203 8.31 10.99 19.79
N THR A 204 7.94 12.20 19.36
CA THR A 204 6.59 12.46 18.84
C THR A 204 6.43 11.81 17.49
N SER A 205 5.26 11.21 17.29
CA SER A 205 4.80 10.69 16.01
C SER A 205 3.38 11.19 15.79
N SER A 206 3.15 11.90 14.69
CA SER A 206 1.81 12.19 14.17
C SER A 206 1.10 10.93 13.65
N ALA A 207 1.87 9.89 13.28
CA ALA A 207 1.30 8.62 12.86
C ALA A 207 0.53 7.98 14.03
N GLY A 208 -0.77 7.78 13.84
CA GLY A 208 -1.66 7.07 14.78
C GLY A 208 -2.38 7.93 15.83
N GLN A 209 -2.29 9.27 15.82
CA GLN A 209 -3.05 10.08 16.77
C GLN A 209 -4.54 10.25 16.42
N GLU A 210 -4.97 9.96 15.19
CA GLU A 210 -6.36 10.21 14.76
C GLU A 210 -7.12 8.99 14.20
N SER A 211 -6.47 7.84 13.98
CA SER A 211 -7.11 6.62 13.49
C SER A 211 -6.27 5.43 13.93
N GLY A 212 -6.87 4.26 14.15
CA GLY A 212 -6.19 3.01 14.52
C GLY A 212 -5.26 2.44 13.44
N GLU A 213 -4.52 3.31 12.76
CA GLU A 213 -3.59 3.01 11.68
C GLU A 213 -2.29 2.40 12.21
N LEU A 214 -1.76 1.46 11.41
CA LEU A 214 -0.49 0.82 11.67
C LEU A 214 0.67 1.79 11.49
N PHE A 215 1.66 1.70 12.35
CA PHE A 215 2.94 2.41 12.25
C PHE A 215 3.72 1.90 11.04
N ARG A 216 3.70 2.71 9.96
CA ARG A 216 4.45 2.47 8.71
C ARG A 216 5.51 3.53 8.45
N PHE A 217 5.42 4.65 9.17
CA PHE A 217 6.19 5.86 8.91
C PHE A 217 7.01 6.26 10.13
N ALA A 218 8.15 6.89 9.89
CA ALA A 218 8.89 7.67 10.86
C ALA A 218 8.93 9.13 10.41
N GLU A 219 9.01 10.04 11.38
CA GLU A 219 9.24 11.45 11.12
C GLU A 219 10.74 11.76 11.16
N LEU A 220 11.13 12.77 10.38
CA LEU A 220 12.48 13.33 10.49
C LEU A 220 12.67 14.21 11.73
N GLY A 221 11.57 14.69 12.30
CA GLY A 221 11.56 15.62 13.42
C GLY A 221 10.41 16.61 13.30
N GLY A 222 10.49 17.69 14.07
CA GLY A 222 9.53 18.80 14.03
C GLY A 222 10.20 20.12 14.38
N ALA A 223 9.48 21.22 14.23
CA ALA A 223 9.91 22.54 14.66
C ALA A 223 9.15 22.95 15.94
N LEU A 224 9.87 23.22 17.03
CA LEU A 224 9.32 23.73 18.28
C LEU A 224 9.51 25.23 18.34
N ASN A 225 8.48 26.03 18.03
CA ASN A 225 8.58 27.49 17.93
C ASN A 225 9.79 27.93 17.07
N GLY A 226 9.91 27.33 15.88
CA GLY A 226 11.02 27.53 14.94
C GLY A 226 12.36 26.89 15.33
N ILE A 227 12.45 26.15 16.44
CA ILE A 227 13.65 25.36 16.82
C ILE A 227 13.52 23.98 16.18
N PRO A 228 14.44 23.54 15.31
CA PRO A 228 14.39 22.17 14.77
C PRO A 228 14.69 21.16 15.87
N ILE A 229 13.88 20.14 15.98
CA ILE A 229 14.14 18.99 16.84
C ILE A 229 14.03 17.75 15.96
N LEU A 230 15.19 17.18 15.63
CA LEU A 230 15.30 15.93 14.87
C LEU A 230 14.62 14.79 15.63
N SER A 231 14.11 13.78 14.95
CA SER A 231 13.60 12.58 15.62
C SER A 231 14.71 11.86 16.40
N LEU A 232 14.36 11.14 17.46
CA LEU A 232 15.30 10.41 18.32
C LEU A 232 16.35 9.58 17.55
N PRO A 233 15.98 8.73 16.58
CA PRO A 233 16.96 7.98 15.80
C PRO A 233 17.85 8.90 14.95
N PHE A 234 17.30 9.98 14.43
CA PHE A 234 18.05 10.93 13.62
C PHE A 234 19.06 11.73 14.46
N ALA A 235 18.66 12.18 15.65
CA ALA A 235 19.53 12.86 16.60
C ALA A 235 20.69 11.95 17.06
N LEU A 236 20.43 10.66 17.30
CA LEU A 236 21.48 9.69 17.62
C LEU A 236 22.46 9.49 16.45
N TYR A 237 21.94 9.30 15.23
CA TYR A 237 22.77 9.20 14.04
C TYR A 237 23.66 10.44 13.87
N ASN A 238 23.07 11.63 13.99
CA ASN A 238 23.76 12.90 13.81
C ASN A 238 24.86 13.13 14.86
N GLY A 239 24.58 12.81 16.12
CA GLY A 239 25.54 12.99 17.22
C GLY A 239 26.67 11.96 17.22
N ALA A 240 26.37 10.71 16.86
CA ALA A 240 27.27 9.57 17.04
C ALA A 240 28.04 9.15 15.79
N VAL A 241 27.54 9.45 14.57
CA VAL A 241 28.22 9.09 13.32
C VAL A 241 29.05 10.27 12.81
N PRO A 242 30.37 10.10 12.57
CA PRO A 242 31.22 11.17 12.03
C PRO A 242 30.69 11.71 10.70
N ARG A 243 30.79 13.03 10.50
CA ARG A 243 30.21 13.72 9.32
C ARG A 243 30.65 13.12 7.98
N GLU A 244 31.91 12.70 7.86
CA GLU A 244 32.45 12.10 6.63
C GLU A 244 31.81 10.74 6.29
N GLN A 245 31.22 10.08 7.29
CA GLN A 245 30.51 8.81 7.15
C GLN A 245 29.00 9.01 7.00
N GLN A 246 28.49 10.24 7.19
CA GLN A 246 27.07 10.53 7.04
C GLN A 246 26.72 10.57 5.55
N ARG A 247 25.86 9.63 5.12
CA ARG A 247 25.46 9.48 3.70
C ARG A 247 24.00 9.81 3.45
N PHE A 248 23.21 10.08 4.48
CA PHE A 248 21.76 10.23 4.33
C PHE A 248 21.38 11.57 3.68
N ASN A 249 20.50 11.51 2.67
CA ASN A 249 19.93 12.67 1.98
C ASN A 249 18.40 12.61 2.03
N PRO A 250 17.71 13.52 2.74
CA PRO A 250 16.25 13.47 2.94
C PRO A 250 15.45 13.46 1.65
N ALA A 251 15.88 14.25 0.67
CA ALA A 251 15.15 14.44 -0.59
C ALA A 251 14.94 13.13 -1.36
N ASP A 252 15.75 12.10 -1.09
CA ASP A 252 15.68 10.80 -1.76
C ASP A 252 14.64 9.85 -1.14
N PHE A 253 14.13 10.15 0.06
CA PHE A 253 13.32 9.22 0.86
C PHE A 253 12.10 9.83 1.53
N VAL A 254 12.05 11.16 1.64
CA VAL A 254 10.94 11.89 2.28
C VAL A 254 9.75 11.96 1.32
N THR A 255 8.58 11.59 1.82
CA THR A 255 7.30 11.78 1.14
C THR A 255 6.93 13.27 1.13
N GLY A 256 6.00 13.68 0.26
CA GLY A 256 5.62 15.10 0.11
C GLY A 256 5.06 15.79 1.37
N ASP A 257 4.78 15.01 2.42
CA ASP A 257 4.30 15.43 3.74
C ASP A 257 5.36 15.28 4.86
N GLY A 258 6.64 15.12 4.51
CA GLY A 258 7.75 15.12 5.47
C GLY A 258 8.02 13.79 6.19
N ARG A 259 7.35 12.70 5.77
CA ARG A 259 7.46 11.38 6.42
C ARG A 259 8.43 10.45 5.68
N LEU A 260 8.93 9.44 6.40
CA LEU A 260 9.80 8.39 5.86
C LEU A 260 9.09 7.05 5.98
N ILE A 261 9.02 6.28 4.90
CA ILE A 261 8.40 4.94 4.95
C ILE A 261 9.44 3.92 5.41
N LEU A 262 9.14 3.26 6.54
CA LEU A 262 10.07 2.33 7.18
C LEU A 262 10.11 0.97 6.45
N ARG A 263 11.31 0.44 6.32
CA ARG A 263 11.59 -0.95 5.97
C ARG A 263 11.91 -1.73 7.24
N PHE A 264 10.91 -2.43 7.76
CA PHE A 264 11.03 -3.23 8.97
C PHE A 264 11.83 -4.53 8.79
N PHE A 265 12.32 -5.05 9.92
CA PHE A 265 13.09 -6.29 10.03
C PHE A 265 12.32 -7.30 10.89
N GLY A 266 12.04 -8.49 10.32
CA GLY A 266 11.41 -9.64 10.97
C GLY A 266 10.23 -9.32 11.93
N PRO A 267 9.89 -10.24 12.85
CA PRO A 267 8.97 -9.96 13.97
C PRO A 267 9.66 -9.20 15.11
N THR A 268 8.94 -8.87 16.18
CA THR A 268 9.50 -8.28 17.41
C THR A 268 10.74 -9.05 17.91
N GLY A 269 11.78 -8.33 18.33
CA GLY A 269 13.05 -8.91 18.77
C GLY A 269 13.99 -9.29 17.62
N SER A 270 13.76 -8.77 16.41
CA SER A 270 14.67 -8.97 15.28
C SER A 270 15.96 -8.18 15.47
N ILE A 271 15.87 -7.01 16.12
CA ILE A 271 17.03 -6.25 16.58
C ILE A 271 17.50 -6.86 17.91
N LYS A 272 18.82 -7.04 18.07
CA LYS A 272 19.37 -7.70 19.26
C LYS A 272 19.10 -6.84 20.50
N THR A 273 18.29 -7.38 21.40
CA THR A 273 17.81 -6.72 22.61
C THR A 273 18.40 -7.38 23.85
N TYR A 274 18.83 -6.56 24.81
CA TYR A 274 19.35 -6.98 26.10
C TYR A 274 18.47 -6.45 27.22
N SER A 275 18.23 -7.28 28.23
CA SER A 275 17.52 -6.87 29.45
C SER A 275 18.35 -5.84 30.22
N SER A 276 17.74 -4.74 30.68
CA SER A 276 18.44 -3.69 31.44
C SER A 276 19.14 -4.25 32.67
N VAL A 277 18.50 -5.18 33.39
CA VAL A 277 19.09 -5.84 34.57
C VAL A 277 20.40 -6.56 34.23
N ALA A 278 20.48 -7.23 33.07
CA ALA A 278 21.69 -7.95 32.68
C ALA A 278 22.87 -6.99 32.44
N ILE A 279 22.59 -5.79 31.92
CA ILE A 279 23.60 -4.74 31.71
C ILE A 279 24.05 -4.15 33.04
N ILE A 280 23.12 -3.90 33.96
CA ILE A 280 23.45 -3.32 35.27
C ILE A 280 24.23 -4.33 36.12
N GLN A 281 23.84 -5.61 36.11
CA GLN A 281 24.61 -6.69 36.74
C GLN A 281 25.99 -6.82 36.11
N SER A 282 26.11 -6.68 34.79
CA SER A 282 27.41 -6.68 34.13
C SER A 282 28.30 -5.54 34.60
N TYR A 283 27.74 -4.34 34.77
CA TYR A 283 28.46 -3.21 35.34
C TYR A 283 28.92 -3.47 36.77
N ALA A 284 28.02 -3.95 37.63
CA ALA A 284 28.34 -4.29 39.02
C ALA A 284 29.46 -5.35 39.11
N ASN A 285 29.36 -6.42 38.31
CA ASN A 285 30.39 -7.45 38.24
C ASN A 285 31.75 -6.87 37.85
N ILE A 286 31.80 -5.96 36.86
CA ILE A 286 33.06 -5.33 36.45
C ILE A 286 33.69 -4.54 37.60
N LEU A 287 32.89 -3.82 38.39
CA LEU A 287 33.37 -3.08 39.56
C LEU A 287 33.90 -4.01 40.66
N GLU A 288 33.37 -5.23 40.75
CA GLU A 288 33.83 -6.28 41.67
C GLU A 288 34.94 -7.17 41.06
N GLU A 289 35.53 -6.77 39.92
CA GLU A 289 36.55 -7.54 39.19
C GLU A 289 36.09 -8.95 38.74
N GLN A 290 34.77 -9.13 38.57
CA GLN A 290 34.13 -10.35 38.08
C GLN A 290 33.79 -10.26 36.59
N ALA A 291 33.56 -11.42 35.96
CA ALA A 291 33.15 -11.49 34.57
C ALA A 291 31.73 -10.89 34.39
N PRO A 292 31.52 -9.99 33.41
CA PRO A 292 30.20 -9.45 33.15
C PRO A 292 29.28 -10.49 32.54
N ALA A 293 27.99 -10.44 32.89
CA ALA A 293 26.97 -11.33 32.31
C ALA A 293 26.81 -11.11 30.79
N VAL A 294 26.98 -9.87 30.33
CA VAL A 294 27.05 -9.49 28.92
C VAL A 294 28.46 -9.00 28.61
N PRO A 295 29.18 -9.60 27.64
CA PRO A 295 30.53 -9.14 27.31
C PRO A 295 30.56 -7.72 26.75
N LEU A 296 31.53 -6.90 27.16
CA LEU A 296 31.75 -5.54 26.64
C LEU A 296 31.88 -5.49 25.10
N ALA A 297 32.45 -6.54 24.51
CA ALA A 297 32.62 -6.64 23.05
C ALA A 297 31.29 -6.58 22.28
N GLU A 298 30.15 -6.92 22.89
CA GLU A 298 28.82 -6.86 22.26
C GLU A 298 28.36 -5.43 21.92
N PHE A 299 28.88 -4.43 22.62
CA PHE A 299 28.51 -3.02 22.44
C PHE A 299 29.62 -2.19 21.80
N LYS A 300 30.74 -2.80 21.42
CA LYS A 300 31.84 -2.10 20.76
C LYS A 300 31.38 -1.47 19.44
N ASN A 301 31.52 -0.16 19.32
CA ASN A 301 31.04 0.66 18.19
C ASN A 301 29.52 0.62 17.97
N ALA A 302 28.74 0.14 18.94
CA ALA A 302 27.29 0.04 18.80
C ALA A 302 26.58 1.39 18.97
N LEU A 303 25.48 1.57 18.25
CA LEU A 303 24.48 2.60 18.51
C LEU A 303 23.36 1.97 19.32
N VAL A 304 23.06 2.54 20.48
CA VAL A 304 22.21 1.88 21.48
C VAL A 304 20.98 2.72 21.77
N PHE A 305 19.81 2.07 21.81
CA PHE A 305 18.61 2.64 22.41
C PHE A 305 18.36 2.03 23.77
N VAL A 306 18.01 2.85 24.75
CA VAL A 306 17.46 2.42 26.04
C VAL A 306 15.99 2.78 26.06
N GLY A 307 15.09 1.81 26.12
CA GLY A 307 13.65 2.08 25.95
C GLY A 307 12.74 1.03 26.56
N LEU A 308 11.44 1.32 26.54
CA LEU A 308 10.43 0.53 27.24
C LEU A 308 9.93 -0.61 26.34
N THR A 309 9.84 -1.82 26.91
CA THR A 309 9.29 -2.99 26.20
C THR A 309 8.30 -3.78 27.06
N ALA A 310 8.26 -3.53 28.37
CA ALA A 310 7.30 -4.16 29.27
C ALA A 310 5.86 -3.76 28.89
N PRO A 311 4.92 -4.72 28.78
CA PRO A 311 3.55 -4.44 28.34
C PRO A 311 2.81 -3.37 29.18
N GLY A 312 3.07 -3.31 30.49
CA GLY A 312 2.44 -2.37 31.41
C GLY A 312 2.90 -0.91 31.25
N LEU A 313 3.99 -0.66 30.51
CA LEU A 313 4.53 0.69 30.28
C LEU A 313 3.98 1.36 29.01
N MET A 314 3.10 0.66 28.27
CA MET A 314 2.26 1.20 27.18
C MET A 314 2.99 1.86 25.99
N ASP A 315 4.30 1.64 25.80
CA ASP A 315 5.03 2.05 24.58
C ASP A 315 4.93 1.00 23.46
N ILE A 316 3.69 0.68 23.07
CA ILE A 316 3.39 -0.29 22.04
C ILE A 316 2.88 0.42 20.79
N ARG A 317 3.46 0.08 19.63
CA ARG A 317 3.16 0.64 18.32
C ARG A 317 2.68 -0.48 17.39
N PRO A 318 1.39 -0.58 17.02
CA PRO A 318 0.95 -1.64 16.13
C PRO A 318 1.56 -1.45 14.73
N THR A 319 2.22 -2.48 14.19
CA THR A 319 2.83 -2.46 12.85
C THR A 319 2.22 -3.55 11.96
N ALA A 320 2.59 -3.56 10.69
CA ALA A 320 2.24 -4.65 9.77
C ALA A 320 2.71 -6.05 10.23
N LEU A 321 3.69 -6.09 11.15
CA LEU A 321 4.35 -7.31 11.62
C LEU A 321 3.72 -7.85 12.90
N SER A 322 3.36 -6.98 13.83
CA SER A 322 2.79 -7.33 15.13
C SER A 322 1.94 -6.17 15.66
N SER A 323 0.81 -6.47 16.28
CA SER A 323 0.02 -5.47 17.01
C SER A 323 0.73 -4.97 18.28
N ASN A 324 1.64 -5.79 18.82
CA ASN A 324 2.40 -5.50 20.04
C ASN A 324 3.89 -5.31 19.72
N PHE A 325 4.20 -4.34 18.86
CA PHE A 325 5.58 -4.02 18.49
C PHE A 325 6.13 -2.90 19.41
N PRO A 326 7.31 -3.06 20.04
CA PRO A 326 7.87 -2.04 20.93
C PRO A 326 8.23 -0.74 20.18
N GLY A 327 7.89 0.42 20.75
CA GLY A 327 8.22 1.73 20.19
C GLY A 327 9.72 1.93 19.95
N VAL A 328 10.54 1.52 20.93
CA VAL A 328 12.01 1.53 20.83
C VAL A 328 12.55 0.72 19.63
N GLU A 329 11.88 -0.36 19.22
CA GLU A 329 12.30 -1.16 18.05
C GLU A 329 11.92 -0.46 16.73
N VAL A 330 10.88 0.39 16.72
CA VAL A 330 10.58 1.29 15.59
C VAL A 330 11.68 2.34 15.44
N ASN A 331 12.13 2.94 16.54
CA ASN A 331 13.25 3.89 16.55
C ASN A 331 14.55 3.24 16.07
N ALA A 332 14.86 2.03 16.54
CA ALA A 332 16.02 1.28 16.06
C ALA A 332 15.93 0.88 14.58
N THR A 333 14.74 0.53 14.09
CA THR A 333 14.48 0.28 12.66
C THR A 333 14.72 1.54 11.83
N ALA A 334 14.22 2.69 12.29
CA ALA A 334 14.44 3.97 11.64
C ALA A 334 15.93 4.32 11.57
N LEU A 335 16.68 4.11 12.65
CA LEU A 335 18.14 4.33 12.67
C LEU A 335 18.85 3.45 11.63
N ASP A 336 18.52 2.17 11.52
CA ASP A 336 19.09 1.29 10.50
C ASP A 336 18.82 1.83 9.09
N ASN A 337 17.57 2.24 8.84
CA ASN A 337 17.15 2.78 7.55
C ASN A 337 17.89 4.09 7.22
N ILE A 338 18.12 4.97 8.20
CA ILE A 338 18.93 6.20 8.06
C ILE A 338 20.37 5.83 7.70
N GLN A 339 20.99 4.95 8.49
CA GLN A 339 22.40 4.61 8.35
C GLN A 339 22.70 3.90 7.01
N HIS A 340 21.80 3.04 6.55
CA HIS A 340 21.99 2.22 5.35
C HIS A 340 21.20 2.71 4.13
N GLN A 341 20.46 3.81 4.24
CA GLN A 341 19.59 4.32 3.17
C GLN A 341 18.53 3.30 2.69
N ARG A 342 17.98 2.51 3.61
CA ARG A 342 17.11 1.35 3.32
C ARG A 342 15.61 1.65 3.37
N PHE A 343 15.20 2.91 3.28
CA PHE A 343 13.78 3.28 3.26
C PHE A 343 13.04 2.78 2.02
N ILE A 344 11.72 2.76 2.15
CA ILE A 344 10.81 2.51 1.04
C ILE A 344 10.51 3.85 0.36
N ARG A 345 10.70 3.91 -0.97
CA ARG A 345 10.51 5.10 -1.79
C ARG A 345 9.19 5.02 -2.55
N MET A 346 8.48 6.12 -2.64
CA MET A 346 7.36 6.24 -3.57
C MET A 346 7.88 6.46 -4.99
N LEU A 347 7.16 5.93 -5.97
CA LEU A 347 7.42 6.29 -7.37
C LEU A 347 6.96 7.74 -7.61
N PRO A 348 7.67 8.52 -8.43
CA PRO A 348 7.15 9.79 -8.91
C PRO A 348 5.80 9.59 -9.61
N ASP A 349 4.82 10.42 -9.30
CA ASP A 349 3.44 10.33 -9.82
C ASP A 349 3.38 10.13 -11.33
N ALA A 350 4.25 10.80 -12.09
CA ALA A 350 4.31 10.69 -13.54
C ALA A 350 4.71 9.28 -14.03
N LEU A 351 5.68 8.64 -13.37
CA LEU A 351 6.09 7.27 -13.71
C LEU A 351 5.02 6.26 -13.33
N GLU A 352 4.32 6.51 -12.23
CA GLU A 352 3.23 5.66 -11.79
C GLU A 352 2.03 5.75 -12.75
N LEU A 353 1.58 6.95 -13.09
CA LEU A 353 0.51 7.19 -14.07
C LEU A 353 0.85 6.59 -15.44
N LEU A 354 2.11 6.71 -15.88
CA LEU A 354 2.59 6.06 -17.09
C LEU A 354 2.50 4.53 -16.98
N GLY A 355 2.94 3.96 -15.86
CA GLY A 355 2.84 2.53 -15.58
C GLY A 355 1.40 2.00 -15.62
N ILE A 356 0.48 2.72 -14.96
CA ILE A 356 -0.96 2.44 -15.00
C ILE A 356 -1.47 2.48 -16.43
N ALA A 357 -1.13 3.52 -17.19
CA ALA A 357 -1.59 3.69 -18.56
C ALA A 357 -1.12 2.57 -19.49
N LEU A 358 0.15 2.19 -19.38
CA LEU A 358 0.71 1.08 -20.15
C LEU A 358 0.06 -0.26 -19.77
N PHE A 359 -0.15 -0.50 -18.47
CA PHE A 359 -0.77 -1.72 -17.97
C PHE A 359 -2.21 -1.88 -18.44
N VAL A 360 -3.02 -0.84 -18.27
CA VAL A 360 -4.42 -0.80 -18.68
C VAL A 360 -4.56 -0.90 -20.20
N SER A 361 -3.68 -0.22 -20.96
CA SER A 361 -3.65 -0.32 -22.42
C SER A 361 -3.35 -1.75 -22.88
N ALA A 362 -2.36 -2.41 -22.27
CA ALA A 362 -2.04 -3.80 -22.60
C ALA A 362 -3.23 -4.74 -22.35
N LEU A 363 -3.94 -4.58 -21.22
CA LEU A 363 -5.12 -5.39 -20.88
C LEU A 363 -6.33 -5.11 -21.77
N SER A 364 -6.58 -3.84 -22.12
CA SER A 364 -7.61 -3.45 -23.09
C SER A 364 -7.34 -4.05 -24.46
N ALA A 365 -6.09 -3.99 -24.94
CA ALA A 365 -5.69 -4.59 -26.22
C ALA A 365 -5.90 -6.10 -26.19
N LEU A 366 -5.44 -6.75 -25.13
CA LEU A 366 -5.61 -8.18 -24.94
C LEU A 366 -7.09 -8.61 -25.01
N SER A 367 -7.96 -7.88 -24.31
CA SER A 367 -9.40 -8.20 -24.22
C SER A 367 -10.15 -7.99 -25.54
N ILE A 368 -9.75 -7.02 -26.36
CA ILE A 368 -10.46 -6.69 -27.62
C ILE A 368 -9.94 -7.52 -28.82
N PHE A 369 -8.64 -7.83 -28.83
CA PHE A 369 -7.98 -8.47 -29.97
C PHE A 369 -7.83 -9.99 -29.82
N VAL A 370 -7.83 -10.54 -28.60
CA VAL A 370 -7.88 -11.99 -28.39
C VAL A 370 -9.34 -12.44 -28.34
N VAL A 371 -9.73 -13.33 -29.25
CA VAL A 371 -11.16 -13.68 -29.46
C VAL A 371 -11.64 -14.84 -28.59
N SER A 372 -10.75 -15.79 -28.25
CA SER A 372 -11.13 -16.93 -27.43
C SER A 372 -11.16 -16.56 -25.94
N LEU A 373 -12.30 -16.76 -25.28
CA LEU A 373 -12.47 -16.54 -23.85
C LEU A 373 -11.45 -17.32 -23.01
N ARG A 374 -11.14 -18.56 -23.41
CA ARG A 374 -10.11 -19.38 -22.75
C ARG A 374 -8.74 -18.69 -22.77
N ASN A 375 -8.34 -18.17 -23.92
CA ASN A 375 -7.04 -17.50 -24.08
C ASN A 375 -6.99 -16.16 -23.35
N GLN A 376 -8.12 -15.43 -23.31
CA GLN A 376 -8.24 -14.20 -22.51
C GLN A 376 -8.03 -14.49 -21.02
N VAL A 377 -8.71 -15.51 -20.46
CA VAL A 377 -8.57 -15.88 -19.05
C VAL A 377 -7.12 -16.24 -18.72
N VAL A 378 -6.50 -17.13 -19.51
CA VAL A 378 -5.10 -17.56 -19.29
C VAL A 378 -4.14 -16.36 -19.30
N LEU A 379 -4.29 -15.44 -20.26
CA LEU A 379 -3.37 -14.33 -20.41
C LEU A 379 -3.61 -13.23 -19.36
N ILE A 380 -4.86 -12.95 -18.99
CA ILE A 380 -5.18 -12.04 -17.87
C ILE A 380 -4.62 -12.59 -16.56
N THR A 381 -4.84 -13.86 -16.25
CA THR A 381 -4.28 -14.49 -15.05
C THR A 381 -2.74 -14.47 -15.06
N SER A 382 -2.12 -14.72 -16.21
CA SER A 382 -0.65 -14.65 -16.35
C SER A 382 -0.12 -13.24 -16.09
N VAL A 383 -0.75 -12.22 -16.66
CA VAL A 383 -0.40 -10.80 -16.42
C VAL A 383 -0.56 -10.44 -14.95
N LEU A 384 -1.63 -10.90 -14.30
CA LEU A 384 -1.86 -10.67 -12.87
C LEU A 384 -0.77 -11.29 -11.99
N VAL A 385 -0.38 -12.52 -12.27
CA VAL A 385 0.70 -13.19 -11.54
C VAL A 385 2.02 -12.45 -11.75
N ILE A 386 2.34 -12.08 -12.99
CA ILE A 386 3.56 -11.31 -13.30
C ILE A 386 3.55 -9.96 -12.58
N PHE A 387 2.44 -9.24 -12.60
CA PHE A 387 2.29 -7.95 -11.92
C PHE A 387 2.46 -8.11 -10.40
N ALA A 388 1.82 -9.10 -9.78
CA ALA A 388 1.99 -9.38 -8.36
C ALA A 388 3.47 -9.66 -8.02
N LEU A 389 4.13 -10.53 -8.77
CA LEU A 389 5.57 -10.82 -8.59
C LEU A 389 6.44 -9.58 -8.76
N ALA A 390 6.13 -8.73 -9.75
CA ALA A 390 6.83 -7.46 -9.97
C ALA A 390 6.62 -6.49 -8.80
N ALA A 391 5.41 -6.39 -8.25
CA ALA A 391 5.12 -5.55 -7.09
C ALA A 391 5.86 -6.02 -5.82
N PHE A 392 5.97 -7.34 -5.62
CA PHE A 392 6.80 -7.90 -4.55
C PHE A 392 8.29 -7.64 -4.76
N LYS A 393 8.76 -7.75 -6.00
CA LYS A 393 10.16 -7.45 -6.32
C LYS A 393 10.48 -5.97 -6.17
N ALA A 394 9.55 -5.09 -6.53
CA ALA A 394 9.67 -3.65 -6.31
C ALA A 394 9.78 -3.32 -4.82
N ALA A 395 8.95 -3.94 -3.97
CA ALA A 395 9.05 -3.78 -2.52
C ALA A 395 10.40 -4.27 -1.97
N ASP A 396 10.92 -5.40 -2.47
CA ASP A 396 12.25 -5.91 -2.12
C ASP A 396 13.38 -4.93 -2.52
N LEU A 397 13.23 -4.26 -3.66
CA LEU A 397 14.12 -3.21 -4.14
C LEU A 397 13.93 -1.85 -3.43
N GLY A 398 12.97 -1.73 -2.52
CA GLY A 398 12.73 -0.51 -1.76
C GLY A 398 11.72 0.46 -2.41
N TYR A 399 10.80 -0.01 -3.25
CA TYR A 399 9.79 0.83 -3.89
C TYR A 399 8.36 0.47 -3.45
N TRP A 400 7.59 1.50 -3.09
CA TRP A 400 6.14 1.41 -2.90
C TRP A 400 5.45 1.55 -4.26
N VAL A 401 4.86 0.46 -4.74
CA VAL A 401 4.00 0.45 -5.92
C VAL A 401 2.56 0.31 -5.44
N PRO A 402 1.66 1.27 -5.68
CA PRO A 402 0.27 1.10 -5.30
C PRO A 402 -0.40 0.08 -6.21
N ILE A 403 -1.11 -0.87 -5.62
CA ILE A 403 -1.72 -2.00 -6.33
C ILE A 403 -3.19 -1.71 -6.63
N VAL A 404 -3.87 -0.96 -5.76
CA VAL A 404 -5.31 -0.71 -5.88
C VAL A 404 -5.69 0.02 -7.18
N PRO A 405 -5.01 1.12 -7.58
CA PRO A 405 -5.35 1.81 -8.85
C PRO A 405 -5.21 0.90 -10.08
N PHE A 406 -4.20 0.00 -10.10
CA PHE A 406 -4.01 -0.97 -11.17
C PHE A 406 -5.13 -2.01 -11.24
N ILE A 407 -5.59 -2.51 -10.08
CA ILE A 407 -6.70 -3.46 -10.00
C ILE A 407 -8.00 -2.80 -10.49
N LEU A 408 -8.29 -1.57 -10.05
CA LEU A 408 -9.50 -0.84 -10.48
C LEU A 408 -9.48 -0.54 -11.98
N GLY A 409 -8.35 -0.03 -12.50
CA GLY A 409 -8.15 0.21 -13.92
C GLY A 409 -8.31 -1.06 -14.76
N MET A 410 -7.77 -2.19 -14.27
CA MET A 410 -7.96 -3.50 -14.89
C MET A 410 -9.43 -3.91 -14.92
N LEU A 411 -10.13 -3.90 -13.78
CA LEU A 411 -11.52 -4.35 -13.70
C LEU A 411 -12.39 -3.53 -14.65
N PHE A 412 -12.23 -2.22 -14.65
CA PHE A 412 -12.97 -1.33 -15.55
C PHE A 412 -12.63 -1.58 -17.03
N SER A 413 -11.34 -1.76 -17.36
CA SER A 413 -10.87 -2.10 -18.71
C SER A 413 -11.48 -3.41 -19.22
N ILE A 414 -11.46 -4.47 -18.41
CA ILE A 414 -12.01 -5.78 -18.76
C ILE A 414 -13.52 -5.67 -18.95
N LEU A 415 -14.24 -5.14 -17.95
CA LEU A 415 -15.71 -5.03 -18.02
C LEU A 415 -16.16 -4.20 -19.23
N SER A 416 -15.50 -3.07 -19.49
CA SER A 416 -15.79 -2.21 -20.64
C SER A 416 -15.47 -2.90 -21.97
N SER A 417 -14.36 -3.63 -22.04
CA SER A 417 -13.97 -4.41 -23.23
C SER A 417 -14.97 -5.52 -23.54
N GLN A 418 -15.42 -6.27 -22.52
CA GLN A 418 -16.42 -7.33 -22.70
C GLN A 418 -17.77 -6.74 -23.12
N ALA A 419 -18.22 -5.65 -22.48
CA ALA A 419 -19.45 -4.97 -22.86
C ALA A 419 -19.40 -4.45 -24.31
N PHE A 420 -18.26 -3.89 -24.72
CA PHE A 420 -18.05 -3.39 -26.09
C PHE A 420 -18.04 -4.53 -27.12
N MET A 421 -17.36 -5.63 -26.83
CA MET A 421 -17.31 -6.81 -27.71
C MET A 421 -18.68 -7.49 -27.84
N TYR A 422 -19.42 -7.63 -26.73
CA TYR A 422 -20.80 -8.13 -26.76
C TYR A 422 -21.73 -7.28 -27.63
N GLN A 423 -21.58 -5.94 -27.59
CA GLN A 423 -22.36 -5.05 -28.45
C GLN A 423 -22.00 -5.18 -29.94
N LEU A 424 -20.73 -5.42 -30.26
CA LEU A 424 -20.26 -5.66 -31.62
C LEU A 424 -20.78 -6.99 -32.18
N GLU A 425 -20.70 -8.05 -31.38
CA GLU A 425 -21.05 -9.43 -31.77
C GLU A 425 -22.57 -9.66 -31.76
N GLY A 426 -23.28 -9.12 -30.77
CA GLY A 426 -24.74 -9.21 -30.66
C GLY A 426 -25.50 -8.52 -31.79
N LYS A 427 -24.85 -7.69 -32.63
CA LYS A 427 -25.46 -7.17 -33.87
C LYS A 427 -25.47 -8.20 -34.99
N GLN A 428 -24.53 -9.14 -35.03
CA GLN A 428 -24.48 -10.17 -36.08
C GLN A 428 -25.55 -11.24 -35.87
N HIS A 429 -25.75 -11.73 -34.65
CA HIS A 429 -26.82 -12.70 -34.34
C HIS A 429 -28.21 -12.12 -34.63
N ARG A 430 -28.45 -10.85 -34.27
CA ARG A 430 -29.73 -10.17 -34.58
C ARG A 430 -29.93 -9.99 -36.08
N PHE A 431 -28.88 -9.63 -36.83
CA PHE A 431 -28.97 -9.51 -38.29
C PHE A 431 -29.37 -10.84 -38.96
N ILE A 432 -28.77 -11.96 -38.56
CA ILE A 432 -29.13 -13.29 -39.09
C ILE A 432 -30.59 -13.62 -38.73
N LYS A 433 -30.98 -13.43 -37.46
CA LYS A 433 -32.36 -13.67 -37.01
C LYS A 433 -33.39 -12.82 -37.76
N ASP A 434 -33.10 -11.54 -37.98
CA ASP A 434 -33.99 -10.62 -38.71
C ASP A 434 -34.06 -10.88 -40.22
N ALA A 435 -32.96 -11.34 -40.83
CA ALA A 435 -32.94 -11.66 -42.26
C ALA A 435 -33.73 -12.93 -42.58
N PHE A 436 -33.70 -13.94 -41.69
CA PHE A 436 -34.31 -15.25 -41.93
C PHE A 436 -35.70 -15.44 -41.33
N LYS A 437 -36.19 -14.53 -40.46
CA LYS A 437 -37.52 -14.65 -39.81
C LYS A 437 -38.71 -14.73 -40.77
N PHE A 438 -38.53 -14.32 -42.02
CA PHE A 438 -39.57 -14.36 -43.06
C PHE A 438 -39.52 -15.64 -43.91
N TYR A 439 -38.48 -16.45 -43.81
CA TYR A 439 -38.24 -17.61 -44.68
C TYR A 439 -38.25 -18.94 -43.94
N VAL A 440 -37.99 -18.94 -42.64
CA VAL A 440 -37.93 -20.15 -41.80
C VAL A 440 -38.61 -19.90 -40.47
N SER A 441 -39.20 -20.96 -39.88
CA SER A 441 -39.88 -20.85 -38.59
C SER A 441 -38.87 -20.48 -37.48
N PRO A 442 -39.30 -19.80 -36.40
CA PRO A 442 -38.41 -19.41 -35.31
C PRO A 442 -37.62 -20.58 -34.72
N ALA A 443 -38.25 -21.75 -34.59
CA ALA A 443 -37.62 -22.96 -34.08
C ALA A 443 -36.49 -23.49 -34.98
N VAL A 444 -36.60 -23.32 -36.30
CA VAL A 444 -35.55 -23.70 -37.27
C VAL A 444 -34.41 -22.70 -37.22
N ILE A 445 -34.69 -21.40 -37.06
CA ILE A 445 -33.65 -20.37 -36.89
C ILE A 445 -32.85 -20.62 -35.62
N ASP A 446 -33.52 -20.89 -34.50
CA ASP A 446 -32.85 -21.12 -33.23
C ASP A 446 -31.98 -22.41 -33.32
N LYS A 447 -32.45 -23.47 -33.98
CA LYS A 447 -31.63 -24.66 -34.30
C LYS A 447 -30.42 -24.38 -35.20
N ILE A 448 -30.56 -23.55 -36.24
CA ILE A 448 -29.45 -23.19 -37.13
C ILE A 448 -28.39 -22.35 -36.38
N ILE A 449 -28.82 -21.53 -35.43
CA ILE A 449 -27.91 -20.74 -34.59
C ILE A 449 -27.15 -21.64 -33.61
N GLU A 450 -27.83 -22.63 -33.03
CA GLU A 450 -27.22 -23.59 -32.09
C GLU A 450 -26.29 -24.57 -32.80
N GLU A 451 -26.64 -25.02 -34.00
CA GLU A 451 -25.89 -26.00 -34.80
C GLU A 451 -25.70 -25.52 -36.26
N PRO A 452 -24.73 -24.62 -36.52
CA PRO A 452 -24.48 -24.10 -37.87
C PRO A 452 -24.10 -25.18 -38.89
N GLU A 453 -23.63 -26.34 -38.43
CA GLU A 453 -23.24 -27.48 -39.27
C GLU A 453 -24.44 -28.19 -39.91
N LEU A 454 -25.67 -27.99 -39.40
CA LEU A 454 -26.92 -28.49 -40.03
C LEU A 454 -27.21 -27.80 -41.38
N LEU A 455 -26.57 -26.66 -41.66
CA LEU A 455 -26.61 -26.03 -42.98
C LEU A 455 -25.72 -26.72 -44.02
N ALA A 456 -25.07 -27.85 -43.67
CA ALA A 456 -24.28 -28.63 -44.61
C ALA A 456 -25.13 -28.97 -45.85
N LEU A 457 -24.62 -28.57 -47.01
CA LEU A 457 -25.25 -28.83 -48.31
C LEU A 457 -25.30 -30.34 -48.56
N GLY A 458 -26.52 -30.89 -48.49
CA GLY A 458 -26.84 -32.28 -48.75
C GLY A 458 -28.35 -32.47 -48.86
N GLY A 459 -28.77 -33.59 -49.43
CA GLY A 459 -30.18 -33.99 -49.47
C GLY A 459 -30.41 -35.17 -48.53
N GLU A 460 -31.39 -35.06 -47.64
CA GLU A 460 -31.86 -36.17 -46.82
C GLU A 460 -33.23 -36.65 -47.29
N ARG A 461 -33.48 -37.96 -47.24
CA ARG A 461 -34.83 -38.48 -47.44
C ARG A 461 -35.57 -38.38 -46.11
N ARG A 462 -36.63 -37.56 -46.07
CA ARG A 462 -37.56 -37.48 -44.95
C ARG A 462 -38.99 -37.68 -45.44
N GLU A 463 -39.82 -38.21 -44.54
CA GLU A 463 -41.26 -38.25 -44.74
C GLU A 463 -41.83 -36.88 -44.33
N LEU A 464 -42.45 -36.18 -45.28
CA LEU A 464 -42.98 -34.83 -45.06
C LEU A 464 -44.46 -34.80 -45.43
N SER A 465 -45.24 -34.05 -44.65
CA SER A 465 -46.60 -33.68 -45.03
C SER A 465 -46.56 -32.38 -45.81
N MET A 466 -46.86 -32.44 -47.11
CA MET A 466 -46.90 -31.27 -47.99
C MET A 466 -48.29 -30.61 -48.01
N PHE A 467 -48.32 -29.29 -48.00
CA PHE A 467 -49.53 -28.48 -48.10
C PHE A 467 -49.43 -27.51 -49.26
N PHE A 468 -50.49 -27.47 -50.04
CA PHE A 468 -50.69 -26.56 -51.15
C PHE A 468 -52.04 -25.89 -50.95
N SER A 469 -52.06 -24.56 -50.98
CA SER A 469 -53.28 -23.77 -50.93
C SER A 469 -53.18 -22.64 -51.93
N ASP A 470 -54.30 -22.32 -52.55
CA ASP A 470 -54.41 -21.27 -53.57
C ASP A 470 -55.74 -20.53 -53.43
N ILE A 471 -55.86 -19.33 -54.01
CA ILE A 471 -57.09 -18.54 -53.92
C ILE A 471 -58.08 -19.01 -55.01
N ALA A 472 -59.24 -19.50 -54.58
CA ALA A 472 -60.28 -19.91 -55.53
C ALA A 472 -60.76 -18.72 -56.39
N GLY A 473 -60.72 -18.89 -57.71
CA GLY A 473 -61.17 -17.87 -58.67
C GLY A 473 -60.23 -16.66 -58.80
N PHE A 474 -58.96 -16.79 -58.42
CA PHE A 474 -58.02 -15.67 -58.42
C PHE A 474 -57.86 -14.99 -59.77
N THR A 475 -57.86 -15.72 -60.88
CA THR A 475 -57.77 -15.13 -62.23
C THR A 475 -58.82 -14.04 -62.43
N SER A 476 -60.09 -14.32 -62.10
CA SER A 476 -61.19 -13.35 -62.21
C SER A 476 -61.04 -12.16 -61.25
N ILE A 477 -60.48 -12.38 -60.07
CA ILE A 477 -60.18 -11.31 -59.10
C ILE A 477 -59.04 -10.41 -59.62
N SER A 478 -57.99 -11.02 -60.20
CA SER A 478 -56.82 -10.31 -60.70
C SER A 478 -57.09 -9.47 -61.95
N GLU A 479 -58.04 -9.91 -62.79
CA GLU A 479 -58.48 -9.18 -63.99
C GLU A 479 -59.42 -8.01 -63.68
N SER A 480 -60.09 -8.02 -62.52
CA SER A 480 -61.09 -7.03 -62.13
C SER A 480 -60.59 -5.97 -61.14
N ILE A 481 -59.38 -6.15 -60.59
CA ILE A 481 -58.78 -5.25 -59.59
C ILE A 481 -57.47 -4.67 -60.12
N GLU A 482 -57.26 -3.37 -59.93
CA GLU A 482 -55.97 -2.74 -60.24
C GLU A 482 -54.82 -3.33 -59.42
N ALA A 483 -53.64 -3.49 -60.05
CA ALA A 483 -52.45 -4.07 -59.42
C ALA A 483 -52.07 -3.40 -58.08
N SER A 484 -52.29 -2.09 -57.95
CA SER A 484 -52.05 -1.30 -56.74
C SER A 484 -52.86 -1.76 -55.53
N LYS A 485 -54.04 -2.36 -55.76
CA LYS A 485 -54.94 -2.93 -54.73
C LYS A 485 -54.84 -4.44 -54.62
N LEU A 486 -54.47 -5.12 -55.72
CA LEU A 486 -54.28 -6.57 -55.76
C LEU A 486 -53.07 -7.01 -54.93
N VAL A 487 -51.92 -6.33 -55.06
CA VAL A 487 -50.69 -6.69 -54.33
C VAL A 487 -50.87 -6.63 -52.80
N PRO A 488 -51.46 -5.57 -52.21
CA PRO A 488 -51.78 -5.56 -50.78
C PRO A 488 -52.74 -6.67 -50.33
N LEU A 489 -53.71 -7.05 -51.18
CA LEU A 489 -54.66 -8.12 -50.88
C LEU A 489 -53.97 -9.48 -50.82
N ILE A 490 -53.12 -9.80 -51.81
CA ILE A 490 -52.30 -11.02 -51.82
C ILE A 490 -51.38 -11.04 -50.59
N ASN A 491 -50.64 -9.95 -50.35
CA ASN A 491 -49.72 -9.87 -49.22
C ASN A 491 -50.44 -10.07 -47.88
N ARG A 492 -51.66 -9.54 -47.74
CA ARG A 492 -52.47 -9.75 -46.52
C ARG A 492 -52.87 -11.23 -46.36
N PHE A 493 -53.32 -11.89 -47.43
CA PHE A 493 -53.66 -13.32 -47.40
C PHE A 493 -52.44 -14.19 -47.10
N LEU A 494 -51.37 -14.06 -47.88
CA LEU A 494 -50.14 -14.85 -47.71
C LEU A 494 -49.51 -14.62 -46.35
N SER A 495 -49.52 -13.38 -45.82
CA SER A 495 -49.03 -13.09 -44.47
C SER A 495 -49.84 -13.80 -43.39
N ALA A 496 -51.18 -13.78 -43.49
CA ALA A 496 -52.05 -14.45 -42.52
C ALA A 496 -51.84 -15.98 -42.55
N MET A 497 -51.78 -16.58 -43.74
CA MET A 497 -51.51 -18.01 -43.91
C MET A 497 -50.13 -18.40 -43.38
N THR A 498 -49.11 -17.60 -43.68
CA THR A 498 -47.73 -17.80 -43.19
C THR A 498 -47.68 -17.81 -41.67
N GLN A 499 -48.39 -16.89 -41.00
CA GLN A 499 -48.45 -16.87 -39.54
C GLN A 499 -49.11 -18.12 -38.96
N VAL A 500 -50.16 -18.65 -39.61
CA VAL A 500 -50.84 -19.89 -39.16
C VAL A 500 -49.91 -21.10 -39.32
N ILE A 501 -49.26 -21.21 -40.48
CA ILE A 501 -48.29 -22.29 -40.77
C ILE A 501 -47.16 -22.27 -39.75
N GLN A 502 -46.55 -21.11 -39.50
CA GLN A 502 -45.48 -20.99 -38.51
C GLN A 502 -45.95 -21.30 -37.08
N LYS A 503 -47.16 -20.87 -36.68
CA LYS A 503 -47.73 -21.19 -35.35
C LYS A 503 -47.96 -22.67 -35.12
N THR A 504 -48.17 -23.44 -36.20
CA THR A 504 -48.39 -24.89 -36.15
C THR A 504 -47.11 -25.68 -36.37
N GLY A 505 -45.94 -25.03 -36.38
CA GLY A 505 -44.63 -25.67 -36.56
C GLY A 505 -44.27 -25.98 -38.02
N GLY A 506 -45.07 -25.55 -38.99
CA GLY A 506 -44.81 -25.75 -40.41
C GLY A 506 -43.78 -24.76 -40.98
N THR A 507 -43.18 -25.13 -42.11
CA THR A 507 -42.22 -24.30 -42.84
C THR A 507 -42.79 -23.93 -44.21
N VAL A 508 -42.72 -22.65 -44.59
CA VAL A 508 -43.09 -22.19 -45.94
C VAL A 508 -41.93 -22.46 -46.88
N ASP A 509 -42.16 -23.25 -47.92
CA ASP A 509 -41.17 -23.57 -48.95
C ASP A 509 -41.09 -22.44 -49.98
N LYS A 510 -42.23 -22.07 -50.58
CA LYS A 510 -42.31 -20.90 -51.49
C LYS A 510 -43.73 -20.37 -51.66
N TYR A 511 -43.80 -19.17 -52.24
CA TYR A 511 -45.01 -18.58 -52.80
C TYR A 511 -44.97 -18.72 -54.32
N VAL A 512 -46.10 -19.09 -54.94
CA VAL A 512 -46.24 -19.23 -56.39
C VAL A 512 -47.49 -18.48 -56.83
N GLY A 513 -47.34 -17.20 -57.17
CA GLY A 513 -48.49 -16.34 -57.46
C GLY A 513 -49.31 -16.10 -56.18
N ASP A 514 -50.57 -16.51 -56.21
CA ASP A 514 -51.51 -16.52 -55.08
C ASP A 514 -51.44 -17.80 -54.22
N ALA A 515 -50.67 -18.79 -54.65
CA ALA A 515 -50.50 -20.04 -53.93
C ALA A 515 -49.38 -20.00 -52.90
N ILE A 516 -49.56 -20.80 -51.84
CA ILE A 516 -48.57 -21.06 -50.79
C ILE A 516 -48.25 -22.54 -50.72
N VAL A 517 -46.95 -22.87 -50.71
CA VAL A 517 -46.44 -24.22 -50.51
C VAL A 517 -45.75 -24.28 -49.16
N ALA A 518 -46.17 -25.22 -48.32
CA ALA A 518 -45.60 -25.45 -47.00
C ALA A 518 -45.46 -26.94 -46.69
N PHE A 519 -44.68 -27.26 -45.68
CA PHE A 519 -44.51 -28.63 -45.21
C PHE A 519 -44.34 -28.73 -43.70
N TRP A 520 -44.66 -29.90 -43.17
CA TRP A 520 -44.41 -30.32 -41.79
C TRP A 520 -43.56 -31.59 -41.78
N ASN A 521 -42.73 -31.71 -40.75
CA ASN A 521 -41.83 -32.83 -40.48
C ASN A 521 -42.00 -33.32 -39.05
#